data_AF-A0A7T6ZRX3-F1
#
_entry.id   AF-A0A7T6ZRX3-F1
#
_cell.length_a   1.000
_cell.length_b   1.000
_cell.length_c   1.000
_cell.angle_alpha   90.00
_cell.angle_beta   90.00
_cell.angle_gamma   90.00
#
_symmetry.space_group_name_H-M   'P 1'
#
loop_
_entity.id
_entity.type
_entity.pdbx_description
1 polymer ?
#
loop_
_entity_poly.entity_id
_entity_poly.type
_entity_poly.pdbx_seq_one_letter_code
_entity_poly.pdbx_strand_id
1 'polypeptide(L)'
;MIFSTLERILTHISFSIISIVITIHLITLLVDEIVGLYDSSEKGMIATFFCITGLLVTRWIYFGHLPLSDLYESLIFLSWGFSIIHMIPYLKKKKNHLSAITAPSAIFTQGFATSGLLTEMHQSAILVPALQSHWLMMHVSMMVLGYAALLCGSLLSLALLVITFRKFIRIFSKSNNLLTELFSFGEIQYVNERNNVLQNTSLISSQNYYRYQLIQQLDRWSYRIISLGFILLTIGILSGAVWANEAWGSYWNWDPKETWAFITWTVFAIYLHIRTNKNFESVNSAIVASMGFFIIWICYFGVNLLGIGLHSYGSFTLLSN
;
A
#
# COMPACT_ATOMS: atom_id res chain seq x y z
N MET A 1 -25.28 18.76 -16.77
CA MET A 1 -24.71 19.97 -16.12
C MET A 1 -24.57 19.82 -14.61
N ILE A 2 -25.65 19.47 -13.88
CA ILE A 2 -25.65 19.34 -12.40
C ILE A 2 -24.66 18.27 -11.88
N PHE A 3 -24.63 17.08 -12.50
CA PHE A 3 -23.72 16.01 -12.10
C PHE A 3 -22.24 16.37 -12.28
N SER A 4 -21.87 16.97 -13.42
CA SER A 4 -20.51 17.45 -13.67
C SER A 4 -20.09 18.56 -12.70
N THR A 5 -21.02 19.45 -12.30
CA THR A 5 -20.72 20.46 -11.28
C THR A 5 -20.55 19.86 -9.89
N LEU A 6 -21.36 18.87 -9.52
CA LEU A 6 -21.26 18.16 -8.25
C LEU A 6 -19.94 17.39 -8.15
N GLU A 7 -19.56 16.70 -9.23
CA GLU A 7 -18.29 15.99 -9.35
C GLU A 7 -17.11 16.94 -9.13
N ARG A 8 -17.08 18.09 -9.83
CA ARG A 8 -16.04 19.09 -9.67
C ARG A 8 -15.97 19.65 -8.24
N ILE A 9 -17.12 19.85 -7.59
CA ILE A 9 -17.16 20.28 -6.19
C ILE A 9 -16.57 19.20 -5.27
N LEU A 10 -16.98 17.94 -5.45
CA LEU A 10 -16.46 16.81 -4.66
C LEU A 10 -14.95 16.60 -4.87
N THR A 11 -14.46 16.70 -6.10
CA THR A 11 -13.02 16.55 -6.38
C THR A 11 -12.22 17.66 -5.71
N HIS A 12 -12.64 18.93 -5.81
CA HIS A 12 -11.96 20.03 -5.13
C HIS A 12 -12.03 19.94 -3.60
N ILE A 13 -13.18 19.51 -3.05
CA ILE A 13 -13.30 19.27 -1.59
C ILE A 13 -12.36 18.14 -1.17
N SER A 14 -12.35 17.01 -1.89
CA SER A 14 -11.46 15.88 -1.57
C SER A 14 -9.99 16.29 -1.62
N PHE A 15 -9.60 17.06 -2.65
CA PHE A 15 -8.25 17.57 -2.82
C PHE A 15 -7.86 18.54 -1.70
N SER A 16 -8.75 19.46 -1.34
CA SER A 16 -8.52 20.41 -0.25
C SER A 16 -8.34 19.70 1.09
N ILE A 17 -9.20 18.74 1.42
CA ILE A 17 -9.07 17.95 2.66
C ILE A 17 -7.74 17.20 2.65
N ILE A 18 -7.36 16.60 1.53
CA ILE A 18 -6.13 15.80 1.45
C ILE A 18 -4.88 16.66 1.54
N SER A 19 -4.87 17.84 0.92
CA SER A 19 -3.80 18.82 1.09
C SER A 19 -3.64 19.23 2.56
N ILE A 20 -4.75 19.46 3.27
CA ILE A 20 -4.74 19.76 4.72
C ILE A 20 -4.23 18.55 5.52
N VAL A 21 -4.68 17.33 5.21
CA VAL A 21 -4.23 16.12 5.93
C VAL A 21 -2.74 15.84 5.66
N ILE A 22 -2.24 16.06 4.43
CA ILE A 22 -0.81 15.97 4.09
C ILE A 22 0.01 16.92 4.95
N THR A 23 -0.40 18.18 5.02
CA THR A 23 0.33 19.20 5.80
C THR A 23 0.32 18.86 7.28
N ILE A 24 -0.81 18.41 7.83
CA ILE A 24 -0.88 17.91 9.21
C ILE A 24 0.05 16.72 9.42
N HIS A 25 0.11 15.77 8.49
CA HIS A 25 0.98 14.60 8.61
C HIS A 25 2.47 14.98 8.53
N LEU A 26 2.84 15.91 7.66
CA LEU A 26 4.20 16.46 7.56
C LEU A 26 4.58 17.24 8.82
N ILE A 27 3.67 18.04 9.37
CA ILE A 27 3.89 18.77 10.64
C ILE A 27 4.05 17.79 11.79
N THR A 28 3.22 16.74 11.85
CA THR A 28 3.32 15.70 12.89
C THR A 28 4.64 14.93 12.79
N LEU A 29 5.17 14.74 11.58
CA LEU A 29 6.48 14.12 11.37
C LEU A 29 7.65 15.03 11.83
N LEU A 30 7.47 16.34 11.77
CA LEU A 30 8.48 17.34 12.17
C LEU A 30 8.38 17.77 13.65
N VAL A 31 7.20 17.70 14.25
CA VAL A 31 6.90 18.18 15.61
C VAL A 31 6.23 17.05 16.40
N ASP A 32 7.00 16.43 17.30
CA ASP A 32 6.67 15.15 17.94
C ASP A 32 5.58 15.18 19.05
N GLU A 33 4.85 16.28 19.28
CA GLU A 33 4.10 16.43 20.55
C GLU A 33 2.63 16.89 20.50
N ILE A 34 2.03 17.18 19.34
CA ILE A 34 0.65 17.72 19.32
C ILE A 34 -0.38 16.60 19.08
N VAL A 35 -0.84 15.97 20.18
CA VAL A 35 -1.89 14.91 20.17
C VAL A 35 -3.16 15.35 19.42
N GLY A 36 -3.54 16.64 19.50
CA GLY A 36 -4.71 17.16 18.79
C GLY A 36 -4.60 17.15 17.26
N LEU A 37 -3.39 17.20 16.70
CA LEU A 37 -3.18 17.13 15.25
C LEU A 37 -3.41 15.71 14.72
N TYR A 38 -3.03 14.69 15.49
CA TYR A 38 -3.27 13.30 15.12
C TYR A 38 -4.79 12.98 15.05
N ASP A 39 -5.55 13.38 16.07
CA ASP A 39 -7.00 13.19 16.09
C ASP A 39 -7.71 13.98 14.97
N SER A 40 -7.17 15.14 14.58
CA SER A 40 -7.64 15.91 13.43
C SER A 40 -7.35 15.20 12.10
N SER A 41 -6.15 14.61 11.95
CA SER A 41 -5.76 13.84 10.76
C SER A 41 -6.67 12.61 10.56
N GLU A 42 -6.98 11.87 11.62
CA GLU A 42 -7.89 10.72 11.58
C GLU A 42 -9.31 11.12 11.17
N LYS A 43 -9.83 12.24 11.70
CA LYS A 43 -11.14 12.78 11.26
C LYS A 43 -11.11 13.22 9.79
N GLY A 44 -10.00 13.82 9.35
CA GLY A 44 -9.77 14.17 7.96
C GLY A 44 -9.83 12.95 7.05
N MET A 45 -9.16 11.85 7.43
CA MET A 45 -9.18 10.57 6.69
C MET A 45 -10.58 9.94 6.60
N ILE A 46 -11.43 10.12 7.60
CA ILE A 46 -12.83 9.68 7.55
C ILE A 46 -13.63 10.56 6.58
N ALA A 47 -13.43 11.88 6.63
CA ALA A 47 -14.08 12.80 5.70
C ALA A 47 -13.67 12.54 4.25
N THR A 48 -12.39 12.22 3.98
CA THR A 48 -11.93 11.87 2.63
C THR A 48 -12.57 10.57 2.15
N PHE A 49 -12.71 9.56 3.00
CA PHE A 49 -13.43 8.34 2.65
C PHE A 49 -14.87 8.61 2.21
N PHE A 50 -15.62 9.44 2.95
CA PHE A 50 -16.99 9.81 2.56
C PHE A 50 -17.03 10.65 1.27
N CYS A 51 -16.04 11.51 1.05
CA CYS A 51 -15.97 12.30 -0.18
C CYS A 51 -15.67 11.42 -1.41
N ILE A 52 -14.71 10.50 -1.30
CA ILE A 52 -14.33 9.57 -2.37
C ILE A 52 -15.45 8.59 -2.68
N THR A 53 -16.14 8.05 -1.66
CA THR A 53 -17.34 7.23 -1.87
C THR A 53 -18.44 7.99 -2.59
N GLY A 54 -18.71 9.24 -2.19
CA GLY A 54 -19.64 10.12 -2.89
C GLY A 54 -19.24 10.33 -4.36
N LEU A 55 -17.97 10.60 -4.64
CA LEU A 55 -17.44 10.75 -5.99
C LEU A 55 -17.67 9.49 -6.84
N LEU A 56 -17.29 8.31 -6.33
CA LEU A 56 -17.47 7.04 -7.05
C LEU A 56 -18.95 6.72 -7.30
N VAL A 57 -19.82 6.96 -6.33
CA VAL A 57 -21.27 6.73 -6.47
C VAL A 57 -21.89 7.69 -7.49
N THR A 58 -21.52 8.98 -7.44
CA THR A 58 -22.03 9.96 -8.43
C THR A 58 -21.60 9.60 -9.85
N ARG A 59 -20.35 9.15 -10.05
CA ARG A 59 -19.87 8.66 -11.36
C ARG A 59 -20.58 7.38 -11.79
N TRP A 60 -20.80 6.43 -10.88
CA TRP A 60 -21.55 5.21 -11.21
C TRP A 60 -22.95 5.57 -11.73
N ILE A 61 -23.70 6.41 -11.00
CA ILE A 61 -25.04 6.81 -11.42
C ILE A 61 -25.02 7.52 -12.80
N TYR A 62 -23.99 8.33 -13.07
CA TYR A 62 -23.89 9.08 -14.32
C TYR A 62 -23.55 8.20 -15.54
N PHE A 63 -22.58 7.29 -15.41
CA PHE A 63 -22.12 6.46 -16.52
C PHE A 63 -22.86 5.11 -16.64
N GLY A 64 -23.61 4.71 -15.61
CA GLY A 64 -24.34 3.43 -15.58
C GLY A 64 -23.47 2.20 -15.33
N HIS A 65 -22.16 2.37 -15.18
CA HIS A 65 -21.18 1.34 -14.84
C HIS A 65 -20.23 1.81 -13.73
N LEU A 66 -19.49 0.89 -13.11
CA LEU A 66 -18.46 1.27 -12.13
C LEU A 66 -17.35 2.09 -12.82
N PRO A 67 -16.90 3.21 -12.23
CA PRO A 67 -15.83 4.05 -12.78
C PRO A 67 -14.47 3.37 -12.57
N LEU A 68 -14.10 2.50 -13.50
CA LEU A 68 -12.83 1.76 -13.52
C LEU A 68 -12.17 1.78 -14.90
N SER A 69 -12.67 2.63 -15.80
CA SER A 69 -12.34 2.56 -17.23
C SER A 69 -11.01 3.23 -17.57
N ASP A 70 -10.59 4.22 -16.78
CA ASP A 70 -9.37 4.98 -16.97
C ASP A 70 -8.38 4.83 -15.79
N LEU A 71 -7.11 5.15 -16.04
CA LEU A 71 -6.07 5.20 -15.01
C LEU A 71 -6.45 6.16 -13.87
N TYR A 72 -7.03 7.32 -14.17
CA TYR A 72 -7.51 8.25 -13.16
C TYR A 72 -8.58 7.61 -12.27
N GLU A 73 -9.60 7.00 -12.87
CA GLU A 73 -10.70 6.36 -12.14
C GLU A 73 -10.21 5.17 -11.30
N SER A 74 -9.33 4.34 -11.86
CA SER A 74 -8.73 3.22 -11.14
C SER A 74 -7.84 3.67 -9.97
N LEU A 75 -7.12 4.79 -10.08
CA LEU A 75 -6.33 5.35 -8.97
C LEU A 75 -7.20 5.91 -7.85
N ILE A 76 -8.33 6.55 -8.17
CA ILE A 76 -9.32 6.96 -7.16
C ILE A 76 -9.90 5.73 -6.46
N PHE A 77 -10.19 4.67 -7.22
CA PHE A 77 -10.69 3.42 -6.66
C PHE A 77 -9.63 2.69 -5.81
N LEU A 78 -8.35 2.78 -6.17
CA LEU A 78 -7.22 2.28 -5.37
C LEU A 78 -7.09 3.06 -4.05
N SER A 79 -7.17 4.39 -4.11
CA SER A 79 -7.20 5.28 -2.93
C SER A 79 -8.40 4.96 -2.02
N TRP A 80 -9.57 4.70 -2.61
CA TRP A 80 -10.74 4.21 -1.91
C TRP A 80 -10.46 2.88 -1.19
N GLY A 81 -9.80 1.92 -1.85
CA GLY A 81 -9.35 0.68 -1.23
C GLY A 81 -8.43 0.89 -0.02
N PHE A 82 -7.44 1.78 -0.12
CA PHE A 82 -6.58 2.12 1.01
C PHE A 82 -7.35 2.77 2.18
N SER A 83 -8.28 3.67 1.89
CA SER A 83 -9.10 4.31 2.92
C SER A 83 -10.05 3.33 3.62
N ILE A 84 -10.58 2.31 2.93
CA ILE A 84 -11.33 1.21 3.57
C ILE A 84 -10.43 0.47 4.57
N ILE A 85 -9.21 0.08 4.15
CA ILE A 85 -8.29 -0.66 5.02
C ILE A 85 -7.90 0.17 6.24
N HIS A 86 -7.70 1.48 6.06
CA HIS A 86 -7.45 2.44 7.13
C HIS A 86 -8.61 2.54 8.15
N MET A 87 -9.85 2.44 7.69
CA MET A 87 -11.05 2.59 8.53
C MET A 87 -11.30 1.38 9.45
N ILE A 88 -10.82 0.19 9.08
CA ILE A 88 -11.01 -1.06 9.86
C ILE A 88 -10.46 -0.97 11.30
N PRO A 89 -9.20 -0.53 11.54
CA PRO A 89 -8.69 -0.26 12.88
C PRO A 89 -9.52 0.73 13.69
N TYR A 90 -9.98 1.81 13.04
CA TYR A 90 -10.76 2.88 13.66
C TYR A 90 -12.08 2.35 14.22
N LEU A 91 -12.84 1.56 13.44
CA LEU A 91 -14.08 0.93 13.89
C LEU A 91 -13.89 -0.01 15.08
N LYS A 92 -12.74 -0.69 15.16
CA LYS A 92 -12.40 -1.60 16.25
C LYS A 92 -11.91 -0.88 17.51
N LYS A 93 -11.86 0.47 17.52
CA LYS A 93 -11.36 1.33 18.62
C LYS A 93 -9.99 0.89 19.19
N LYS A 94 -9.16 0.24 18.37
CA LYS A 94 -7.82 -0.17 18.78
C LYS A 94 -6.81 0.85 18.27
N LYS A 95 -6.04 1.46 19.18
CA LYS A 95 -4.84 2.22 18.81
C LYS A 95 -3.88 1.27 18.10
N ASN A 96 -3.82 1.38 16.78
CA ASN A 96 -3.01 0.50 15.95
C ASN A 96 -2.06 1.36 15.13
N HIS A 97 -0.79 0.97 15.09
CA HIS A 97 0.24 1.55 14.21
C HIS A 97 -0.03 1.36 12.71
N LEU A 98 -1.17 0.74 12.35
CA LEU A 98 -1.58 0.49 10.97
C LEU A 98 -2.03 1.78 10.28
N SER A 99 -2.64 2.71 11.01
CA SER A 99 -3.05 4.03 10.52
C SER A 99 -1.87 4.82 9.96
N ALA A 100 -0.72 4.74 10.63
CA ALA A 100 0.51 5.44 10.26
C ALA A 100 1.07 5.03 8.89
N ILE A 101 0.78 3.82 8.41
CA ILE A 101 1.23 3.34 7.09
C ILE A 101 0.13 3.54 6.05
N THR A 102 -1.12 3.25 6.42
CA THR A 102 -2.26 3.31 5.49
C THR A 102 -2.69 4.72 5.11
N ALA A 103 -2.64 5.68 6.03
CA ALA A 103 -3.04 7.05 5.75
C ALA A 103 -2.13 7.70 4.68
N PRO A 104 -0.78 7.67 4.80
CA PRO A 104 0.11 8.17 3.74
C PRO A 104 -0.12 7.51 2.38
N SER A 105 -0.41 6.20 2.33
CA SER A 105 -0.68 5.51 1.07
C SER A 105 -1.94 6.00 0.36
N ALA A 106 -3.04 6.15 1.10
CA ALA A 106 -4.30 6.70 0.54
C ALA A 106 -4.12 8.16 0.09
N ILE A 107 -3.45 8.95 0.91
CA ILE A 107 -3.16 10.36 0.65
C ILE A 107 -2.30 10.52 -0.62
N PHE A 108 -1.21 9.75 -0.73
CA PHE A 108 -0.29 9.83 -1.86
C PHE A 108 -0.97 9.43 -3.17
N THR A 109 -1.74 8.34 -3.14
CA THR A 109 -2.45 7.86 -4.34
C THR A 109 -3.57 8.79 -4.77
N GLN A 110 -4.34 9.36 -3.84
CA GLN A 110 -5.30 10.41 -4.22
C GLN A 110 -4.58 11.67 -4.72
N GLY A 111 -3.55 12.12 -4.00
CA GLY A 111 -2.78 13.30 -4.38
C GLY A 111 -2.28 13.19 -5.82
N PHE A 112 -1.69 12.03 -6.16
CA PHE A 112 -1.26 11.71 -7.52
C PHE A 112 -2.41 11.67 -8.53
N ALA A 113 -3.56 11.06 -8.18
CA ALA A 113 -4.74 11.06 -9.05
C ALA A 113 -5.20 12.49 -9.38
N THR A 114 -5.14 13.40 -8.41
CA THR A 114 -5.62 14.79 -8.53
C THR A 114 -4.58 15.79 -9.02
N SER A 115 -3.29 15.42 -9.13
CA SER A 115 -2.18 16.38 -9.29
C SER A 115 -2.01 16.96 -10.70
N GLY A 116 -3.05 16.97 -11.54
CA GLY A 116 -3.00 17.54 -12.90
C GLY A 116 -2.10 16.79 -13.90
N LEU A 117 -1.16 15.97 -13.42
CA LEU A 117 -0.28 15.16 -14.26
C LEU A 117 -1.05 14.12 -15.11
N LEU A 118 -2.27 13.78 -14.68
CA LEU A 118 -3.19 12.87 -15.37
C LEU A 118 -4.30 13.61 -16.15
N THR A 119 -4.34 14.96 -16.15
CA THR A 119 -5.42 15.70 -16.84
C THR A 119 -5.32 15.65 -18.36
N GLU A 120 -4.17 15.32 -18.94
CA GLU A 120 -4.06 15.11 -20.39
C GLU A 120 -4.68 13.78 -20.86
N MET A 121 -4.97 12.84 -19.95
CA MET A 121 -5.63 11.57 -20.28
C MET A 121 -7.16 11.60 -20.07
N HIS A 122 -7.75 12.75 -19.75
CA HIS A 122 -9.19 12.92 -19.52
C HIS A 122 -10.08 12.71 -20.75
N GLN A 123 -9.52 12.32 -21.90
CA GLN A 123 -10.32 11.89 -23.03
C GLN A 123 -10.83 10.49 -22.74
N SER A 124 -12.08 10.44 -22.28
CA SER A 124 -12.93 9.26 -22.26
C SER A 124 -12.90 8.61 -23.64
N ALA A 125 -11.94 7.72 -23.87
CA ALA A 125 -11.92 6.88 -25.04
C ALA A 125 -13.25 6.11 -25.04
N ILE A 126 -13.96 6.20 -26.16
CA ILE A 126 -15.22 5.49 -26.41
C ILE A 126 -15.04 4.05 -25.93
N LEU A 127 -15.82 3.64 -24.93
CA LEU A 127 -15.66 2.34 -24.29
C LEU A 127 -15.75 1.26 -25.39
N VAL A 128 -14.71 0.46 -25.50
CA VAL A 128 -14.71 -0.73 -26.36
C VAL A 128 -15.86 -1.64 -25.88
N PRO A 129 -16.68 -2.22 -26.79
CA PRO A 129 -17.86 -3.02 -26.45
C PRO A 129 -17.66 -4.13 -25.39
N ALA A 130 -16.42 -4.58 -25.19
CA ALA A 130 -16.06 -5.58 -24.17
C ALA A 130 -16.28 -5.14 -22.71
N LEU A 131 -16.49 -3.83 -22.46
CA LEU A 131 -16.76 -3.23 -21.14
C LEU A 131 -18.19 -3.42 -20.62
N GLN A 132 -19.09 -4.00 -21.41
CA GLN A 132 -20.50 -4.21 -21.02
C GLN A 132 -20.77 -5.51 -20.25
N SER A 133 -19.77 -6.38 -20.08
CA SER A 133 -19.95 -7.65 -19.37
C SER A 133 -19.87 -7.48 -17.85
N HIS A 134 -20.70 -8.22 -17.13
CA HIS A 134 -20.64 -8.29 -15.66
C HIS A 134 -19.30 -8.89 -15.18
N TRP A 135 -18.69 -9.76 -15.98
CA TRP A 135 -17.41 -10.40 -15.68
C TRP A 135 -16.25 -9.41 -15.65
N LEU A 136 -16.19 -8.46 -16.59
CA LEU A 136 -15.13 -7.44 -16.57
C LEU A 136 -15.23 -6.55 -15.33
N MET A 137 -16.44 -6.14 -14.96
CA MET A 137 -16.65 -5.33 -13.75
C MET A 137 -16.15 -6.06 -12.50
N MET A 138 -16.47 -7.35 -12.38
CA MET A 138 -15.96 -8.19 -11.29
C MET A 138 -14.45 -8.34 -11.36
N HIS A 139 -13.88 -8.62 -12.53
CA HIS A 139 -12.45 -8.74 -12.76
C HIS A 139 -11.69 -7.49 -12.29
N VAL A 140 -12.00 -6.32 -12.87
CA VAL A 140 -11.23 -5.10 -12.62
C VAL A 140 -11.38 -4.62 -11.18
N SER A 141 -12.61 -4.65 -10.63
CA SER A 141 -12.83 -4.24 -9.23
C SER A 141 -12.06 -5.13 -8.24
N MET A 142 -12.08 -6.45 -8.47
CA MET A 142 -11.42 -7.40 -7.60
C MET A 142 -9.89 -7.34 -7.72
N MET A 143 -9.37 -7.10 -8.93
CA MET A 143 -7.95 -6.86 -9.17
C MET A 143 -7.45 -5.62 -8.42
N VAL A 144 -8.14 -4.48 -8.53
CA VAL A 144 -7.71 -3.24 -7.87
C VAL A 144 -7.84 -3.32 -6.35
N LEU A 145 -8.91 -3.94 -5.82
CA LEU A 145 -9.03 -4.18 -4.38
C LEU A 145 -7.98 -5.17 -3.86
N GLY A 146 -7.67 -6.21 -4.63
CA GLY A 146 -6.57 -7.14 -4.35
C GLY A 146 -5.24 -6.43 -4.28
N TYR A 147 -4.92 -5.57 -5.26
CA TYR A 147 -3.71 -4.76 -5.25
C TYR A 147 -3.65 -3.77 -4.10
N ALA A 148 -4.75 -3.09 -3.74
CA ALA A 148 -4.80 -2.20 -2.57
C ALA A 148 -4.44 -2.96 -1.28
N ALA A 149 -5.02 -4.15 -1.08
CA ALA A 149 -4.70 -4.99 0.07
C ALA A 149 -3.24 -5.47 0.04
N LEU A 150 -2.76 -6.01 -1.09
CA LEU A 150 -1.39 -6.51 -1.21
C LEU A 150 -0.34 -5.41 -1.04
N LEU A 151 -0.56 -4.20 -1.58
CA LEU A 151 0.30 -3.03 -1.39
C LEU A 151 0.33 -2.60 0.07
N CYS A 152 -0.83 -2.51 0.73
CA CYS A 152 -0.90 -2.18 2.14
C CYS A 152 -0.16 -3.21 3.00
N GLY A 153 -0.45 -4.49 2.79
CA GLY A 153 0.15 -5.58 3.55
C GLY A 153 1.67 -5.68 3.35
N SER A 154 2.15 -5.47 2.12
CA SER A 154 3.58 -5.46 1.80
C SER A 154 4.30 -4.24 2.37
N LEU A 155 3.68 -3.06 2.42
CA LEU A 155 4.21 -1.89 3.13
C LEU A 155 4.37 -2.13 4.62
N LEU A 156 3.42 -2.83 5.28
CA LEU A 156 3.59 -3.24 6.68
C LEU A 156 4.79 -4.18 6.86
N SER A 157 4.99 -5.12 5.93
CA SER A 157 6.17 -6.01 5.94
C SER A 157 7.47 -5.25 5.69
N LEU A 158 7.47 -4.26 4.79
CA LEU A 158 8.62 -3.40 4.55
C LEU A 158 8.98 -2.57 5.80
N ALA A 159 7.98 -2.00 6.48
CA ALA A 159 8.18 -1.29 7.74
C ALA A 159 8.79 -2.20 8.82
N LEU A 160 8.32 -3.45 8.92
CA LEU A 160 8.91 -4.46 9.79
C LEU A 160 10.40 -4.69 9.43
N LEU A 161 10.69 -4.88 8.15
CA LEU A 161 12.05 -5.13 7.66
C LEU A 161 12.99 -3.97 8.01
N VAL A 162 12.57 -2.72 7.79
CA VAL A 162 13.33 -1.51 8.15
C VAL A 162 13.61 -1.45 9.66
N ILE A 163 12.62 -1.76 10.50
CA ILE A 163 12.78 -1.79 11.97
C ILE A 163 13.80 -2.87 12.36
N THR A 164 13.73 -4.06 11.77
CA THR A 164 14.67 -5.16 12.05
C THR A 164 16.08 -4.88 11.53
N PHE A 165 16.22 -4.28 10.35
CA PHE A 165 17.51 -3.97 9.74
C PHE A 165 18.25 -2.86 10.50
N ARG A 166 17.53 -1.85 11.01
CA ARG A 166 18.10 -0.82 11.88
C ARG A 166 18.72 -1.42 13.15
N LYS A 167 18.13 -2.49 13.70
CA LYS A 167 18.71 -3.23 14.83
C LYS A 167 20.01 -3.92 14.41
N PHE A 168 20.01 -4.59 13.26
CA PHE A 168 21.21 -5.26 12.74
C PHE A 168 22.37 -4.27 12.55
N ILE A 169 22.13 -3.11 11.91
CA ILE A 169 23.13 -2.05 11.76
C ILE A 169 23.63 -1.55 13.12
N ARG A 170 22.74 -1.32 14.10
CA ARG A 170 23.14 -0.83 15.43
C ARG A 170 23.99 -1.86 16.20
N ILE A 171 23.68 -3.15 16.06
CA ILE A 171 24.48 -4.23 16.64
C ILE A 171 25.85 -4.31 15.96
N PHE A 172 25.87 -4.26 14.62
CA PHE A 172 27.11 -4.28 13.84
C PHE A 172 28.01 -3.08 14.14
N SER A 173 27.44 -1.87 14.21
CA SER A 173 28.16 -0.65 14.60
C SER A 173 28.71 -0.73 16.03
N LYS A 174 27.95 -1.30 16.99
CA LYS A 174 28.45 -1.52 18.35
C LYS A 174 29.58 -2.56 18.38
N SER A 175 29.51 -3.59 17.54
CA SER A 175 30.58 -4.59 17.37
C SER A 175 31.85 -3.98 16.81
N ASN A 176 31.73 -3.07 15.83
CA ASN A 176 32.89 -2.39 15.27
C ASN A 176 33.54 -1.45 16.28
N ASN A 177 32.76 -0.72 17.10
CA ASN A 177 33.31 0.09 18.19
C ASN A 177 34.00 -0.76 19.26
N LEU A 178 33.48 -1.95 19.59
CA LEU A 178 34.15 -2.91 20.50
C LEU A 178 35.47 -3.42 19.92
N LEU A 179 35.55 -3.63 18.59
CA LEU A 179 36.81 -3.99 17.94
C LEU A 179 37.82 -2.84 17.98
N THR A 180 37.41 -1.58 17.87
CA THR A 180 38.30 -0.42 18.04
C THR A 180 38.72 -0.22 19.51
N GLU A 181 37.85 -0.52 20.47
CA GLU A 181 38.09 -0.43 21.91
C GLU A 181 39.03 -1.57 22.40
N LEU A 182 38.97 -2.76 21.79
CA LEU A 182 39.90 -3.87 22.03
C LEU A 182 41.35 -3.55 21.63
N PHE A 183 41.57 -2.60 20.72
CA PHE A 183 42.91 -2.14 20.33
C PHE A 183 43.47 -1.01 21.21
N SER A 184 42.65 -0.46 22.10
CA SER A 184 42.96 0.71 22.89
C SER A 184 42.33 0.55 24.27
N PHE A 185 42.89 -0.29 25.13
CA PHE A 185 42.87 -0.07 26.59
C PHE A 185 43.75 -1.11 27.29
N GLY A 186 45.04 -0.79 27.36
CA GLY A 186 45.86 -1.24 28.47
C GLY A 186 45.43 -0.47 29.72
N GLU A 187 45.14 -1.22 30.78
CA GLU A 187 45.16 -0.79 32.18
C GLU A 187 44.08 0.19 32.71
N ILE A 188 43.47 -0.21 33.83
CA ILE A 188 42.82 0.61 34.88
C ILE A 188 41.30 0.87 34.75
N GLN A 189 40.47 -0.02 35.34
CA GLN A 189 39.39 0.29 36.33
C GLN A 189 38.43 -0.89 36.55
N TYR A 190 38.69 -1.74 37.56
CA TYR A 190 37.91 -2.98 37.78
C TYR A 190 36.79 -2.91 38.84
N VAL A 191 36.37 -1.72 39.33
CA VAL A 191 35.49 -1.67 40.52
C VAL A 191 34.18 -0.87 40.37
N ASN A 192 34.01 -0.02 39.35
CA ASN A 192 32.81 0.84 39.25
C ASN A 192 31.73 0.37 38.24
N GLU A 193 31.93 -0.76 37.57
CA GLU A 193 31.08 -1.20 36.45
C GLU A 193 29.86 -2.03 36.90
N ARG A 194 29.91 -2.67 38.08
CA ARG A 194 28.90 -3.65 38.49
C ARG A 194 27.53 -3.02 38.82
N ASN A 195 27.50 -1.77 39.29
CA ASN A 195 26.24 -1.06 39.61
C ASN A 195 25.58 -0.42 38.37
N ASN A 196 26.36 0.07 37.40
CA ASN A 196 25.83 0.64 36.16
C ASN A 196 25.33 -0.44 35.17
N VAL A 197 25.85 -1.66 35.25
CA VAL A 197 25.38 -2.80 34.43
C VAL A 197 24.01 -3.31 34.89
N LEU A 198 23.73 -3.33 36.20
CA LEU A 198 22.43 -3.73 36.75
C LEU A 198 21.31 -2.70 36.48
N GLN A 199 21.64 -1.41 36.48
CA GLN A 199 20.66 -0.37 36.18
C GLN A 199 20.32 -0.31 34.67
N ASN A 200 21.32 -0.48 33.80
CA ASN A 200 21.11 -0.48 32.34
C ASN A 200 20.43 -1.76 31.82
N THR A 201 20.62 -2.92 32.47
CA THR A 201 19.94 -4.17 32.06
C THR A 201 18.43 -4.12 32.26
N SER A 202 17.93 -3.41 33.28
CA SER A 202 16.50 -3.24 33.52
C SER A 202 15.79 -2.38 32.45
N LEU A 203 16.39 -1.26 32.03
CA LEU A 203 15.84 -0.34 31.02
C LEU A 203 15.91 -0.90 29.59
N ILE A 204 16.91 -1.75 29.29
CA ILE A 204 17.01 -2.44 28.00
C ILE A 204 15.89 -3.49 27.83
N SER A 205 15.35 -4.04 28.93
CA SER A 205 14.30 -5.06 28.88
C SER A 205 12.93 -4.50 28.44
N SER A 206 12.54 -3.31 28.93
CA SER A 206 11.22 -2.73 28.67
C SER A 206 11.10 -2.16 27.26
N GLN A 207 12.15 -1.52 26.74
CA GLN A 207 12.15 -0.99 25.37
C GLN A 207 12.16 -2.11 24.32
N ASN A 208 12.79 -3.25 24.63
CA ASN A 208 12.73 -4.43 23.78
C ASN A 208 11.34 -5.09 23.79
N TYR A 209 10.61 -5.04 24.91
CA TYR A 209 9.26 -5.61 25.01
C TYR A 209 8.25 -4.89 24.11
N TYR A 210 8.14 -3.57 24.19
CA TYR A 210 7.20 -2.80 23.36
C TYR A 210 7.53 -2.93 21.86
N ARG A 211 8.82 -2.95 21.51
CA ARG A 211 9.26 -3.16 20.12
C ARG A 211 8.92 -4.56 19.61
N TYR A 212 9.15 -5.58 20.43
CA TYR A 212 8.76 -6.95 20.09
C TYR A 212 7.25 -7.05 19.86
N GLN A 213 6.44 -6.45 20.74
CA GLN A 213 4.99 -6.38 20.61
C GLN A 213 4.56 -5.67 19.31
N LEU A 214 5.21 -4.56 18.96
CA LEU A 214 4.94 -3.80 17.73
C LEU A 214 5.29 -4.63 16.49
N ILE A 215 6.47 -5.27 16.45
CA ILE A 215 6.88 -6.14 15.34
C ILE A 215 5.86 -7.26 15.14
N GLN A 216 5.45 -7.93 16.23
CA GLN A 216 4.47 -9.00 16.17
C GLN A 216 3.08 -8.50 15.73
N GLN A 217 2.69 -7.27 16.10
CA GLN A 217 1.45 -6.66 15.64
C GLN A 217 1.50 -6.35 14.14
N LEU A 218 2.57 -5.69 13.66
CA LEU A 218 2.76 -5.39 12.23
C LEU A 218 2.76 -6.66 11.39
N ASP A 219 3.46 -7.69 11.86
CA ASP A 219 3.56 -8.98 11.21
C ASP A 219 2.20 -9.69 11.08
N ARG A 220 1.41 -9.72 12.16
CA ARG A 220 0.05 -10.29 12.14
C ARG A 220 -0.90 -9.53 11.22
N TRP A 221 -0.82 -8.19 11.22
CA TRP A 221 -1.66 -7.37 10.35
C TRP A 221 -1.26 -7.52 8.88
N SER A 222 0.05 -7.51 8.60
CA SER A 222 0.59 -7.75 7.26
C SER A 222 0.09 -9.08 6.70
N TYR A 223 0.25 -10.17 7.46
CA TYR A 223 -0.20 -11.50 7.04
C TYR A 223 -1.71 -11.54 6.73
N ARG A 224 -2.55 -10.95 7.59
CA ARG A 224 -4.01 -10.93 7.39
C ARG A 224 -4.42 -10.14 6.16
N ILE A 225 -3.82 -8.98 5.96
CA ILE A 225 -4.12 -8.11 4.81
C ILE A 225 -3.62 -8.75 3.52
N ILE A 226 -2.40 -9.33 3.51
CA ILE A 226 -1.86 -10.05 2.34
C ILE A 226 -2.73 -11.26 2.01
N SER A 227 -3.15 -12.04 3.01
CA SER A 227 -4.03 -13.20 2.80
C SER A 227 -5.36 -12.80 2.18
N LEU A 228 -5.96 -11.70 2.65
CA LEU A 228 -7.18 -11.14 2.06
C LEU A 228 -6.92 -10.69 0.62
N GLY A 229 -5.85 -9.92 0.38
CA GLY A 229 -5.48 -9.46 -0.95
C GLY A 229 -5.21 -10.58 -1.94
N PHE A 230 -4.61 -11.69 -1.48
CA PHE A 230 -4.37 -12.87 -2.30
C PHE A 230 -5.68 -13.55 -2.74
N ILE A 231 -6.65 -13.68 -1.84
CA ILE A 231 -7.99 -14.20 -2.17
C ILE A 231 -8.67 -13.29 -3.21
N LEU A 232 -8.63 -11.97 -3.01
CA LEU A 232 -9.18 -11.05 -3.99
C LEU A 232 -8.47 -11.18 -5.34
N LEU A 233 -7.15 -11.19 -5.36
CA LEU A 233 -6.35 -11.36 -6.58
C LEU A 233 -6.69 -12.66 -7.31
N THR A 234 -6.86 -13.79 -6.60
CA THR A 234 -7.26 -15.06 -7.23
C THR A 234 -8.62 -14.95 -7.93
N ILE A 235 -9.60 -14.34 -7.27
CA ILE A 235 -10.94 -14.14 -7.86
C ILE A 235 -10.86 -13.19 -9.04
N GLY A 236 -10.02 -12.15 -8.97
CA GLY A 236 -9.72 -11.24 -10.07
C GLY A 236 -9.16 -11.98 -11.28
N ILE A 237 -8.10 -12.78 -11.11
CA ILE A 237 -7.47 -13.52 -12.22
C ILE A 237 -8.46 -14.53 -12.84
N LEU A 238 -9.20 -15.28 -12.02
CA LEU A 238 -10.17 -16.27 -12.50
C LEU A 238 -11.32 -15.62 -13.30
N SER A 239 -11.89 -14.54 -12.77
CA SER A 239 -12.95 -13.79 -13.48
C SER A 239 -12.43 -13.12 -14.75
N GLY A 240 -11.15 -12.71 -14.76
CA GLY A 240 -10.46 -12.19 -15.95
C GLY A 240 -10.32 -13.24 -17.05
N ALA A 241 -9.94 -14.47 -16.69
CA ALA A 241 -9.83 -15.56 -17.66
C ALA A 241 -11.19 -15.90 -18.31
N VAL A 242 -12.28 -15.90 -17.53
CA VAL A 242 -13.64 -16.11 -18.06
C VAL A 242 -14.02 -14.99 -19.03
N TRP A 243 -13.74 -13.73 -18.66
CA TRP A 243 -13.98 -12.59 -19.54
C TRP A 243 -13.14 -12.63 -20.82
N ALA A 244 -11.86 -13.00 -20.73
CA ALA A 244 -10.97 -13.11 -21.89
C ALA A 244 -11.51 -14.12 -22.91
N ASN A 245 -12.08 -15.23 -22.43
CA ASN A 245 -12.71 -16.21 -23.31
C ASN A 245 -13.97 -15.66 -23.99
N GLU A 246 -14.78 -14.87 -23.29
CA GLU A 246 -15.95 -14.20 -23.88
C GLU A 246 -15.55 -13.11 -24.89
N ALA A 247 -14.47 -12.36 -24.63
CA ALA A 247 -14.05 -11.24 -25.46
C ALA A 247 -13.21 -11.64 -26.67
N TRP A 248 -12.28 -12.59 -26.50
CA TRP A 248 -11.26 -12.95 -27.49
C TRP A 248 -11.23 -14.44 -27.85
N GLY A 249 -12.10 -15.26 -27.26
CA GLY A 249 -12.18 -16.70 -27.53
C GLY A 249 -11.04 -17.53 -26.93
N SER A 250 -10.21 -16.94 -26.06
CA SER A 250 -9.11 -17.59 -25.35
C SER A 250 -9.07 -17.15 -23.89
N TYR A 251 -8.79 -18.07 -22.97
CA TYR A 251 -8.71 -17.78 -21.53
C TYR A 251 -7.45 -17.02 -21.10
N TRP A 252 -6.38 -17.08 -21.90
CA TRP A 252 -5.07 -16.51 -21.55
C TRP A 252 -4.21 -16.34 -22.80
N ASN A 253 -3.64 -15.16 -22.98
CA ASN A 253 -2.86 -14.80 -24.17
C ASN A 253 -1.41 -14.43 -23.86
N TRP A 254 -0.96 -14.55 -22.60
CA TRP A 254 0.41 -14.20 -22.18
C TRP A 254 0.78 -12.73 -22.47
N ASP A 255 -0.22 -11.86 -22.44
CA ASP A 255 0.00 -10.42 -22.53
C ASP A 255 0.90 -9.95 -21.35
N PRO A 256 1.70 -8.88 -21.52
CA PRO A 256 2.50 -8.33 -20.43
C PRO A 256 1.69 -8.14 -19.13
N LYS A 257 0.44 -7.66 -19.20
CA LYS A 257 -0.37 -7.49 -17.97
C LYS A 257 -0.74 -8.81 -17.32
N GLU A 258 -1.12 -9.80 -18.11
CA GLU A 258 -1.45 -11.15 -17.64
C GLU A 258 -0.23 -11.81 -17.00
N THR A 259 0.93 -11.73 -17.67
CA THR A 259 2.19 -12.30 -17.15
C THR A 259 2.62 -11.66 -15.84
N TRP A 260 2.59 -10.31 -15.73
CA TRP A 260 2.92 -9.62 -14.49
C TRP A 260 1.91 -9.88 -13.37
N ALA A 261 0.62 -10.02 -13.70
CA ALA A 261 -0.40 -10.45 -12.74
C ALA A 261 -0.10 -11.87 -12.21
N PHE A 262 0.30 -12.81 -13.08
CA PHE A 262 0.70 -14.15 -12.66
C PHE A 262 1.99 -14.17 -11.82
N ILE A 263 2.97 -13.32 -12.15
CA ILE A 263 4.19 -13.14 -11.35
C ILE A 263 3.84 -12.60 -9.96
N THR A 264 3.00 -11.56 -9.86
CA THR A 264 2.55 -11.05 -8.54
C THR A 264 1.85 -12.12 -7.73
N TRP A 265 0.94 -12.87 -8.35
CA TRP A 265 0.25 -13.99 -7.71
C TRP A 265 1.23 -15.03 -7.16
N THR A 266 2.21 -15.44 -7.96
CA THR A 266 3.23 -16.42 -7.58
C THR A 266 4.07 -15.94 -6.40
N VAL A 267 4.50 -14.67 -6.39
CA VAL A 267 5.29 -14.10 -5.30
C VAL A 267 4.52 -14.10 -3.98
N PHE A 268 3.23 -13.75 -3.99
CA PHE A 268 2.41 -13.78 -2.78
C PHE A 268 2.00 -15.22 -2.38
N ALA A 269 1.90 -16.15 -3.33
CA ALA A 269 1.77 -17.57 -3.02
C ALA A 269 3.02 -18.09 -2.30
N ILE A 270 4.23 -17.74 -2.77
CA ILE A 270 5.50 -18.06 -2.10
C ILE A 270 5.55 -17.45 -0.70
N TYR A 271 5.11 -16.19 -0.55
CA TYR A 271 5.02 -15.54 0.77
C TYR A 271 4.15 -16.36 1.75
N LEU A 272 2.93 -16.75 1.34
CA LEU A 272 2.02 -17.54 2.18
C LEU A 272 2.57 -18.94 2.45
N HIS A 273 3.25 -19.55 1.49
CA HIS A 273 3.89 -20.85 1.64
C HIS A 273 5.03 -20.81 2.68
N ILE A 274 5.94 -19.83 2.57
CA ILE A 274 7.01 -19.60 3.56
C ILE A 274 6.41 -19.40 4.94
N ARG A 275 5.28 -18.68 5.03
CA ARG A 275 4.61 -18.38 6.29
C ARG A 275 3.95 -19.58 6.97
N THR A 276 3.60 -20.60 6.20
CA THR A 276 3.01 -21.85 6.74
C THR A 276 4.09 -22.69 7.44
N ASN A 277 5.34 -22.55 7.02
CA ASN A 277 6.48 -23.25 7.61
C ASN A 277 6.98 -22.52 8.86
N LYS A 278 6.81 -23.15 10.04
CA LYS A 278 7.20 -22.60 11.36
C LYS A 278 8.70 -22.27 11.48
N ASN A 279 9.54 -22.86 10.63
CA ASN A 279 11.00 -22.70 10.68
C ASN A 279 11.49 -21.41 9.99
N PHE A 280 10.68 -20.78 9.13
CA PHE A 280 11.08 -19.54 8.49
C PHE A 280 10.67 -18.34 9.35
N GLU A 281 11.67 -17.60 9.82
CA GLU A 281 11.48 -16.40 10.63
C GLU A 281 10.71 -15.32 9.85
N SER A 282 10.02 -14.44 10.59
CA SER A 282 9.22 -13.32 10.06
C SER A 282 9.99 -12.45 9.05
N VAL A 283 11.32 -12.40 9.16
CA VAL A 283 12.21 -11.63 8.27
C VAL A 283 12.19 -12.16 6.83
N ASN A 284 12.25 -13.48 6.63
CA ASN A 284 12.26 -14.07 5.28
C ASN A 284 10.93 -13.81 4.58
N SER A 285 9.81 -13.93 5.31
CA SER A 285 8.50 -13.56 4.77
C SER A 285 8.41 -12.07 4.45
N ALA A 286 8.99 -11.20 5.28
CA ALA A 286 8.98 -9.75 5.04
C ALA A 286 9.79 -9.36 3.79
N ILE A 287 10.91 -10.04 3.51
CA ILE A 287 11.71 -9.83 2.29
C ILE A 287 10.85 -10.15 1.05
N VAL A 288 10.19 -11.31 1.02
CA VAL A 288 9.36 -11.70 -0.13
C VAL A 288 8.19 -10.72 -0.32
N ALA A 289 7.51 -10.32 0.76
CA ALA A 289 6.45 -9.32 0.67
C ALA A 289 6.98 -7.97 0.16
N SER A 290 8.17 -7.55 0.57
CA SER A 290 8.80 -6.30 0.09
C SER A 290 9.15 -6.36 -1.40
N MET A 291 9.59 -7.52 -1.91
CA MET A 291 9.79 -7.72 -3.34
C MET A 291 8.46 -7.62 -4.09
N GLY A 292 7.40 -8.22 -3.53
CA GLY A 292 6.04 -8.12 -4.07
C GLY A 292 5.52 -6.69 -4.21
N PHE A 293 5.87 -5.78 -3.29
CA PHE A 293 5.50 -4.36 -3.37
C PHE A 293 5.97 -3.71 -4.68
N PHE A 294 7.22 -3.93 -5.07
CA PHE A 294 7.77 -3.37 -6.31
C PHE A 294 7.15 -4.01 -7.56
N ILE A 295 6.91 -5.32 -7.52
CA ILE A 295 6.31 -6.05 -8.65
C ILE A 295 4.87 -5.57 -8.92
N ILE A 296 4.08 -5.25 -7.88
CA ILE A 296 2.74 -4.69 -8.06
C ILE A 296 2.81 -3.35 -8.79
N TRP A 297 3.75 -2.46 -8.45
CA TRP A 297 3.91 -1.18 -9.15
C TRP A 297 4.31 -1.35 -10.62
N ILE A 298 5.18 -2.32 -10.92
CA ILE A 298 5.53 -2.68 -12.30
C ILE A 298 4.30 -3.18 -13.05
N CYS A 299 3.49 -4.04 -12.43
CA CYS A 299 2.25 -4.54 -13.03
C CYS A 299 1.22 -3.42 -13.26
N TYR A 300 1.05 -2.53 -12.29
CA TYR A 300 0.02 -1.50 -12.28
C TYR A 300 0.35 -0.29 -13.18
N PHE A 301 1.58 0.22 -13.11
CA PHE A 301 2.03 1.36 -13.93
C PHE A 301 2.96 0.96 -15.07
N GLY A 302 3.93 0.09 -14.80
CA GLY A 302 5.00 -0.24 -15.75
C GLY A 302 4.48 -0.85 -17.06
N VAL A 303 3.50 -1.74 -16.98
CA VAL A 303 2.93 -2.35 -18.20
C VAL A 303 2.08 -1.37 -19.01
N ASN A 304 1.43 -0.41 -18.33
CA ASN A 304 0.71 0.68 -19.02
C ASN A 304 1.69 1.59 -19.79
N LEU A 305 2.86 1.88 -19.21
CA LEU A 305 3.93 2.66 -19.84
C LEU A 305 4.50 2.01 -21.10
N LEU A 306 4.54 0.68 -21.15
CA LEU A 306 5.05 -0.05 -22.31
C LEU A 306 4.10 -0.02 -23.51
N GLY A 307 2.81 0.27 -23.31
CA GLY A 307 1.83 0.40 -24.41
C GLY A 307 1.54 -0.89 -25.18
N ILE A 308 2.07 -2.05 -24.75
CA ILE A 308 1.98 -3.33 -25.45
C ILE A 308 0.92 -4.22 -24.78
N GLY A 309 -0.03 -4.72 -25.59
CA GLY A 309 -1.04 -5.70 -25.18
C GLY A 309 -2.48 -5.17 -25.26
N LEU A 310 -3.44 -6.08 -25.28
CA LEU A 310 -4.88 -5.80 -25.47
C LEU A 310 -5.52 -5.04 -24.30
N HIS A 311 -4.75 -4.85 -23.23
CA HIS A 311 -5.19 -4.24 -21.99
C HIS A 311 -4.63 -2.82 -21.76
N SER A 312 -3.87 -2.25 -22.68
CA SER A 312 -3.32 -0.89 -22.49
C SER A 312 -4.39 0.17 -22.74
N TYR A 313 -4.68 1.00 -21.72
CA TYR A 313 -5.68 2.08 -21.79
C TYR A 313 -5.06 3.49 -21.81
N GLY A 314 -3.72 3.59 -21.78
CA GLY A 314 -3.02 4.86 -21.82
C GLY A 314 -1.57 4.67 -22.26
N SER A 315 -1.29 4.90 -23.54
CA SER A 315 0.08 5.01 -24.03
C SER A 315 0.62 6.39 -23.67
N PHE A 316 1.75 6.45 -22.95
CA PHE A 316 2.53 7.68 -22.95
C PHE A 316 3.08 7.85 -24.36
N THR A 317 2.55 8.81 -25.11
CA THR A 317 3.26 9.30 -26.30
C THR A 317 4.53 9.98 -25.77
N LEU A 318 5.61 9.21 -25.65
CA LEU A 318 6.93 9.80 -25.55
C LEU A 318 7.07 10.66 -26.80
N LEU A 319 7.09 11.98 -26.61
CA LEU A 319 7.41 12.93 -27.67
C LEU A 319 8.74 12.47 -28.27
N SER A 320 8.67 11.91 -29.48
CA SER A 320 9.84 11.73 -30.32
C SER A 320 10.33 13.13 -30.66
N ASN A 321 11.38 13.57 -29.96
CA ASN A 321 12.23 14.65 -30.46
C ASN A 321 12.89 14.21 -31.77
#